data_AF-A0A925ZJW9-F1
#
_entry.id   AF-A0A925ZJW9-F1
#
_cell.length_a   1.000
_cell.length_b   1.000
_cell.length_c   1.000
_cell.angle_alpha   90.00
_cell.angle_beta   90.00
_cell.angle_gamma   90.00
#
_symmetry.space_group_name_H-M   'P 1'
#
loop_
_entity.id
_entity.type
_entity.pdbx_description
1 polymer ?
#
loop_
_entity_poly.entity_id
_entity_poly.type
_entity_poly.pdbx_seq_one_letter_code
_entity_poly.pdbx_strand_id
1 'polypeptide(L)'
;MILHATAEEFAKGINLASNATPMMKQASKVMELTIKRNDAHFTKWRNVDFMLQGYPSTTKASAALRELTNEIGKAQRRAAMPKRHALKISAMK
;
A
#
# COMPACT_ATOMS: atom_id res chain seq x y z
N MET A 1 14.52 -9.55 -12.18
CA MET A 1 14.32 -8.32 -12.99
C MET A 1 15.68 -7.72 -13.29
N ILE A 2 15.90 -7.17 -14.49
CA ILE A 2 17.15 -6.49 -14.87
C ILE A 2 16.88 -4.99 -15.03
N LEU A 3 17.69 -4.16 -14.38
CA LEU A 3 17.75 -2.72 -14.56
C LEU A 3 19.01 -2.38 -15.36
N HIS A 4 18.89 -1.57 -16.39
CA HIS A 4 20.03 -1.07 -17.15
C HIS A 4 20.41 0.34 -16.70
N ALA A 5 21.70 0.62 -16.61
CA ALA A 5 22.23 1.93 -16.26
C ALA A 5 23.54 2.22 -17.00
N THR A 6 23.79 3.50 -17.26
CA THR A 6 25.04 3.98 -17.86
C THR A 6 26.17 4.06 -16.83
N ALA A 7 27.42 4.15 -17.29
CA ALA A 7 28.57 4.31 -16.39
C ALA A 7 28.47 5.58 -15.53
N GLU A 8 27.94 6.68 -16.08
CA GLU A 8 27.70 7.91 -15.33
C GLU A 8 26.63 7.74 -14.24
N GLU A 9 25.55 7.01 -14.52
CA GLU A 9 24.51 6.71 -13.52
C GLU A 9 25.04 5.82 -12.40
N PHE A 10 25.91 4.85 -12.74
CA PHE A 10 26.62 4.07 -11.73
C PHE A 10 27.53 4.94 -10.86
N ALA A 11 28.26 5.89 -11.46
CA ALA A 11 29.15 6.79 -10.75
C ALA A 11 28.38 7.76 -9.82
N LYS A 12 27.20 8.24 -10.25
CA LYS A 12 26.34 9.13 -9.46
C LYS A 12 25.52 8.41 -8.38
N GLY A 13 25.41 7.09 -8.49
CA GLY A 13 24.51 6.28 -7.66
C GLY A 13 23.09 6.24 -8.24
N ILE A 14 22.52 5.03 -8.31
CA ILE A 14 21.22 4.79 -8.93
C ILE A 14 20.12 4.78 -7.87
N ASN A 15 19.13 5.67 -8.02
CA ASN A 15 17.94 5.63 -7.18
C ASN A 15 16.98 4.49 -7.61
N LEU A 16 16.96 3.40 -6.84
CA LEU A 16 16.11 2.23 -7.11
C LEU A 16 14.61 2.50 -6.90
N ALA A 17 14.24 3.53 -6.14
CA ALA A 17 12.84 3.87 -5.86
C ALA A 17 12.14 4.52 -7.06
N SER A 18 12.89 5.20 -7.93
CA SER A 18 12.35 5.77 -9.17
C SER A 18 12.13 4.73 -10.27
N ASN A 19 12.54 3.47 -10.04
CA ASN A 19 12.51 2.40 -11.02
C ASN A 19 11.41 1.39 -10.69
N ALA A 20 10.91 0.67 -11.70
CA ALA A 20 9.85 -0.33 -11.56
C ALA A 20 10.32 -1.65 -10.89
N THR A 21 11.04 -1.55 -9.77
CA THR A 21 11.65 -2.67 -9.05
C THR A 21 10.60 -3.56 -8.36
N PRO A 22 10.94 -4.82 -8.05
CA PRO A 22 10.06 -5.68 -7.27
C PRO A 22 9.71 -5.07 -5.89
N MET A 23 10.65 -4.34 -5.29
CA MET A 23 10.44 -3.60 -4.05
C MET A 23 9.45 -2.45 -4.25
N MET A 24 9.55 -1.71 -5.35
CA MET A 24 8.57 -0.67 -5.68
C MET A 24 7.19 -1.24 -5.93
N LYS A 25 7.07 -2.39 -6.61
CA LYS A 25 5.77 -3.09 -6.75
C LYS A 25 5.18 -3.48 -5.39
N GLN A 26 6.01 -3.96 -4.47
CA GLN A 26 5.58 -4.25 -3.10
C GLN A 26 5.12 -2.99 -2.37
N ALA A 27 5.88 -1.90 -2.46
CA ALA A 27 5.55 -0.61 -1.86
C ALA A 27 4.22 -0.05 -2.41
N SER A 28 4.01 -0.09 -3.73
CA SER A 28 2.75 0.29 -4.36
C SER A 28 1.57 -0.54 -3.83
N LYS A 29 1.77 -1.84 -3.61
CA LYS A 29 0.70 -2.68 -3.04
C LYS A 29 0.37 -2.30 -1.61
N VAL A 30 1.37 -1.98 -0.80
CA VAL A 30 1.14 -1.47 0.55
C VAL A 30 0.39 -0.15 0.50
N MET A 31 0.78 0.78 -0.37
CA MET A 31 0.11 2.08 -0.55
C MET A 31 -1.35 1.94 -0.96
N GLU A 32 -1.66 1.06 -1.93
CA GLU A 32 -3.02 0.75 -2.36
C GLU A 32 -3.89 0.29 -1.17
N LEU A 33 -3.35 -0.60 -0.34
CA LEU A 33 -4.05 -1.11 0.84
C LEU A 33 -4.19 -0.04 1.94
N THR A 34 -3.21 0.85 2.08
CA THR A 34 -3.31 2.01 2.97
C THR A 34 -4.48 2.91 2.58
N ILE A 35 -4.59 3.25 1.30
CA ILE A 35 -5.68 4.10 0.78
C ILE A 35 -7.03 3.42 1.05
N LYS A 36 -7.19 2.14 0.68
CA LYS A 36 -8.43 1.40 0.92
C LYS A 36 -8.81 1.32 2.40
N ARG A 37 -7.84 1.11 3.28
CA ARG A 37 -8.06 1.07 4.73
C ARG A 37 -8.51 2.42 5.26
N ASN A 38 -7.89 3.50 4.76
CA ASN A 38 -8.22 4.87 5.11
C ASN A 38 -9.64 5.23 4.65
N ASP A 39 -10.01 4.87 3.44
CA ASP A 39 -11.34 5.10 2.89
C ASP A 39 -12.40 4.38 3.72
N ALA A 40 -12.21 3.09 4.02
CA ALA A 40 -13.14 2.32 4.86
C ALA A 40 -13.31 2.93 6.27
N HIS A 41 -12.21 3.34 6.90
CA HIS A 41 -12.24 4.02 8.18
C HIS A 41 -12.99 5.35 8.11
N PHE A 42 -12.76 6.14 7.05
CA PHE A 42 -13.40 7.43 6.89
C PHE A 42 -14.87 7.32 6.50
N THR A 43 -15.27 6.32 5.73
CA THR A 43 -16.69 5.99 5.49
C THR A 43 -17.38 5.67 6.82
N LYS A 44 -16.75 4.87 7.69
CA LYS A 44 -17.27 4.59 9.03
C LYS A 44 -17.47 5.87 9.82
N TRP A 45 -16.39 6.63 10.01
CA TRP A 45 -16.43 7.79 10.90
C TRP A 45 -17.30 8.92 10.36
N ARG A 46 -17.06 9.36 9.12
CA ARG A 46 -17.78 10.51 8.55
C ARG A 46 -19.21 10.17 8.22
N ASN A 47 -19.45 9.08 7.48
CA ASN A 47 -20.78 8.84 6.91
C ASN A 47 -21.68 8.08 7.88
N VAL A 48 -21.15 7.12 8.64
CA VAL A 48 -21.97 6.28 9.53
C VAL A 48 -22.05 6.89 10.93
N ASP A 49 -20.91 7.02 11.62
CA ASP A 49 -20.92 7.43 13.03
C ASP A 49 -21.35 8.89 13.23
N PHE A 50 -20.94 9.79 12.33
CA PHE A 50 -21.24 11.21 12.44
C PHE A 50 -22.53 11.61 11.70
N MET A 51 -22.60 11.41 10.38
CA MET A 51 -23.73 11.91 9.58
C MET A 51 -25.04 11.13 9.81
N LEU A 52 -24.97 9.84 10.12
CA LEU A 52 -26.14 8.97 10.33
C LEU A 52 -26.32 8.59 11.80
N GLN A 53 -25.79 9.40 12.72
CA GLN A 53 -26.02 9.22 14.15
C GLN A 53 -27.52 9.24 14.47
N GLY A 54 -27.95 8.39 15.40
CA GLY A 54 -29.34 8.35 15.90
C GLY A 54 -30.25 7.32 15.22
N TYR A 55 -29.85 6.75 14.08
CA TYR A 55 -30.57 5.62 13.49
C TYR A 55 -30.21 4.30 14.19
N PRO A 56 -31.19 3.39 14.44
CA PRO A 56 -30.93 2.12 15.13
C PRO A 56 -29.87 1.23 14.45
N SER A 57 -29.78 1.29 13.13
CA SER A 57 -28.88 0.44 12.33
C SER A 57 -27.42 0.93 12.30
N THR A 58 -27.14 2.14 12.78
CA THR A 58 -25.81 2.78 12.69
C THR A 58 -24.73 1.99 13.44
N THR A 59 -25.06 1.43 14.61
CA THR A 59 -24.13 0.58 15.38
C THR A 59 -23.67 -0.64 14.59
N LYS A 60 -24.60 -1.33 13.91
CA LYS A 60 -24.29 -2.51 13.10
C LYS A 60 -23.44 -2.14 11.88
N ALA A 61 -23.79 -1.07 11.19
CA ALA A 61 -23.02 -0.58 10.04
C ALA A 61 -21.60 -0.17 10.43
N SER A 62 -21.43 0.52 11.57
CA SER A 62 -20.13 0.94 12.08
C SER A 62 -19.24 -0.27 12.41
N ALA A 63 -19.81 -1.29 13.05
CA ALA A 63 -19.11 -2.53 13.36
C ALA A 63 -18.61 -3.25 12.09
N ALA A 64 -19.44 -3.34 11.05
CA ALA A 64 -19.07 -3.95 9.78
C ALA A 64 -17.92 -3.21 9.06
N LEU A 65 -17.97 -1.87 9.02
CA LEU A 65 -16.89 -1.09 8.41
C LEU A 65 -15.58 -1.18 9.21
N ARG A 66 -15.67 -1.28 10.54
CA ARG A 66 -14.50 -1.55 11.39
C ARG A 66 -13.89 -2.92 11.10
N GLU A 67 -14.71 -3.95 10.92
CA GLU A 67 -14.25 -5.29 10.54
C GLU A 67 -13.54 -5.26 9.18
N LEU A 68 -14.16 -4.65 8.16
CA LEU A 68 -13.55 -4.43 6.85
C LEU A 68 -12.21 -3.70 6.95
N THR A 69 -12.13 -2.65 7.78
CA THR A 69 -10.89 -1.89 8.03
C THR A 69 -9.80 -2.81 8.61
N ASN A 70 -10.16 -3.71 9.52
CA ASN A 70 -9.23 -4.66 10.12
C ASN A 70 -8.74 -5.72 9.14
N GLU A 71 -9.62 -6.23 8.26
CA GLU A 71 -9.27 -7.17 7.19
C GLU A 71 -8.24 -6.56 6.23
N ILE A 72 -8.51 -5.33 5.76
CA ILE A 72 -7.57 -4.60 4.91
C ILE A 72 -6.25 -4.37 5.65
N GLY A 73 -6.29 -4.04 6.95
CA GLY A 73 -5.10 -3.90 7.78
C GLY A 73 -4.27 -5.19 7.89
N LYS A 74 -4.91 -6.36 8.00
CA LYS A 74 -4.22 -7.66 7.96
C LYS A 74 -3.56 -7.88 6.58
N ALA A 75 -4.25 -7.58 5.49
CA ALA A 75 -3.70 -7.69 4.14
C ALA A 75 -2.51 -6.73 3.93
N GLN A 76 -2.61 -5.49 4.42
CA GLN A 76 -1.56 -4.48 4.37
C GLN A 76 -0.28 -4.98 5.07
N ARG A 77 -0.42 -5.54 6.28
CA ARG A 77 0.72 -6.10 7.03
C ARG A 77 1.37 -7.27 6.29
N ARG A 78 0.59 -8.20 5.73
CA ARG A 78 1.11 -9.31 4.92
C ARG A 78 1.86 -8.80 3.68
N ALA A 79 1.34 -7.77 3.02
CA ALA A 79 1.99 -7.15 1.87
C ALA A 79 3.30 -6.44 2.25
N ALA A 80 3.40 -5.89 3.47
CA ALA A 80 4.59 -5.22 3.98
C ALA A 80 5.68 -6.17 4.51
N MET A 81 5.39 -7.46 4.69
CA MET A 81 6.41 -8.41 5.17
C MET A 81 7.59 -8.48 4.18
N PRO A 82 8.84 -8.53 4.67
CA PRO A 82 10.01 -8.67 3.81
C PRO A 82 9.89 -9.89 2.90
N LYS A 83 10.10 -9.68 1.59
CA LYS A 83 10.15 -10.75 0.60
C LYS A 83 11.51 -10.73 -0.06
N ARG A 84 12.05 -11.91 -0.32
CA ARG A 84 13.29 -12.04 -1.09
C ARG A 84 13.00 -11.68 -2.55
N HIS A 85 13.68 -10.64 -3.06
CA HIS A 85 13.56 -10.20 -4.45
C HIS A 85 14.90 -10.39 -5.18
N ALA A 86 14.85 -10.82 -6.43
CA ALA A 86 16.02 -10.90 -7.31
C ALA A 86 16.07 -9.69 -8.27
N LEU A 87 16.99 -8.78 -8.01
CA LEU A 87 17.30 -7.61 -8.84
C LEU A 87 18.73 -7.74 -9.38
N LYS A 88 18.88 -7.62 -10.69
CA LYS A 88 20.19 -7.47 -11.35
C LYS A 88 20.28 -6.07 -11.95
N ILE A 89 21.41 -5.41 -11.77
CA ILE A 89 21.71 -4.13 -12.42
C ILE A 89 22.86 -4.40 -13.38
N SER A 90 22.73 -4.00 -14.64
CA SER A 90 23.76 -4.21 -15.67
C SER A 90 24.05 -2.93 -16.42
N ALA A 91 25.31 -2.75 -16.82
CA ALA A 91 25.70 -1.67 -17.71
C ALA A 91 24.92 -1.75 -19.02
N MET A 92 24.47 -0.59 -19.51
CA MET A 92 24.09 -0.45 -20.92
C MET A 92 25.33 -0.76 -21.77
N LYS A 93 25.14 -1.57 -22.81
CA LYS A 93 26.16 -1.76 -23.85
C LYS A 93 26.23 -0.53 -24.74
#